data_AF-A0A1R2AMX5-F1
#
_entry.id   AF-A0A1R2AMX5-F1
#
_cell.length_a   1.000
_cell.length_b   1.000
_cell.length_c   1.000
_cell.angle_alpha   90.00
_cell.angle_beta   90.00
_cell.angle_gamma   90.00
#
_symmetry.space_group_name_H-M   'P 1'
#
loop_
_entity.id
_entity.type
_entity.pdbx_description
1 polymer ?
#
loop_
_entity_poly.entity_id
_entity_poly.type
_entity_poly.pdbx_seq_one_letter_code
_entity_poly.pdbx_strand_id
1 'polypeptide(L)'
;MCISNPMCNLPEGFCNCHARILTLNQIHEPYYPTIPINNYQLMQNLYCFCMQQTEMMKKLLGHLHTIIETINENITSSYQTKMPIQENDIKSRQSLLDYISKVPIETAFSLELASEFPSISYKGRGFSFQLYLHDGNNKRIMLNESVKFKICLYTAENPPQLISINTNGEKIVKGNLEVEGNSIVNFKKVIVTDVTSRFRNGSVFFVVLPQNASFIKPFVVEDFVVKARKPSEGTLKKKRKIIEIDEESIEEIENI
;
A
#
# COMPACT_ATOMS: atom_id res chain seq x y z
N MET A 1 47.04 25.44 -24.75
CA MET A 1 47.72 24.20 -25.18
C MET A 1 46.67 23.13 -25.39
N CYS A 2 46.80 22.30 -26.42
CA CYS A 2 45.82 21.25 -26.70
C CYS A 2 45.83 20.16 -25.63
N ILE A 3 44.64 19.77 -25.13
CA ILE A 3 44.50 18.69 -24.12
C ILE A 3 44.96 17.34 -24.68
N SER A 4 44.77 17.08 -25.97
CA SER A 4 45.09 15.80 -26.61
C SER A 4 46.59 15.59 -26.88
N ASN A 5 47.42 16.63 -26.86
CA ASN A 5 48.88 16.49 -27.00
C ASN A 5 49.58 17.66 -26.28
N PRO A 6 50.24 17.42 -25.13
CA PRO A 6 50.87 18.48 -24.34
C PRO A 6 52.09 19.12 -25.04
N MET A 7 52.64 18.50 -26.09
CA MET A 7 53.68 19.07 -26.94
C MET A 7 53.13 19.94 -28.08
N CYS A 8 51.80 20.12 -28.16
CA CYS A 8 51.17 20.95 -29.17
C CYS A 8 51.03 22.40 -28.67
N ASN A 9 51.68 23.32 -29.36
CA ASN A 9 51.68 24.75 -29.02
C ASN A 9 50.46 25.51 -29.58
N LEU A 10 49.55 24.84 -30.29
CA LEU A 10 48.34 25.47 -30.81
C LEU A 10 47.23 25.55 -29.75
N PRO A 11 46.32 26.55 -29.83
CA PRO A 11 45.13 26.63 -28.98
C PRO A 11 44.20 25.44 -29.22
N GLU A 12 43.43 25.09 -28.20
CA GLU A 12 42.48 23.97 -28.28
C GLU A 12 41.45 24.19 -29.39
N GLY A 13 41.15 23.13 -30.16
CA GLY A 13 40.25 23.18 -31.32
C GLY A 13 40.91 23.59 -32.66
N PHE A 14 42.15 24.10 -32.67
CA PHE A 14 42.84 24.53 -33.90
C PHE A 14 43.91 23.53 -34.38
N CYS A 15 44.06 22.38 -33.72
CA CYS A 15 44.99 21.33 -34.12
C CYS A 15 44.27 20.00 -34.37
N ASN A 16 44.79 19.18 -35.29
CA ASN A 16 44.25 17.86 -35.60
C ASN A 16 44.76 16.74 -34.68
N CYS A 17 45.31 17.06 -33.50
CA CYS A 17 45.82 16.05 -32.57
C CYS A 17 44.75 15.07 -32.10
N HIS A 18 43.49 15.52 -31.98
CA HIS A 18 42.36 14.66 -31.61
C HIS A 18 42.04 13.60 -32.68
N ALA A 19 42.15 13.95 -33.97
CA ALA A 19 41.92 13.01 -35.07
C ALA A 19 42.98 11.90 -35.11
N ARG A 20 44.22 12.23 -34.76
CA ARG A 20 45.33 11.26 -34.72
C ARG A 20 45.16 10.17 -33.65
N ILE A 21 44.65 10.53 -32.47
CA ILE A 21 44.37 9.57 -31.40
C ILE A 21 43.26 8.59 -31.83
N LEU A 22 42.24 9.08 -32.53
CA LEU A 22 41.15 8.23 -33.03
C LEU A 22 41.62 7.26 -34.11
N THR A 23 42.55 7.66 -34.99
CA THR A 23 43.09 6.75 -36.01
C THR A 23 44.09 5.73 -35.47
N LEU A 24 44.88 6.05 -34.44
CA LEU A 24 45.80 5.06 -33.83
C LEU A 24 45.08 4.03 -32.95
N ASN A 25 43.90 4.39 -32.43
CA ASN A 25 43.04 3.49 -31.66
C ASN A 25 42.01 2.74 -32.53
N GLN A 26 42.25 2.63 -33.84
CA GLN A 26 41.59 1.59 -34.63
C GLN A 26 42.08 0.25 -34.11
N ILE A 27 41.29 -0.32 -33.20
CA ILE A 27 41.37 -1.69 -32.73
C ILE A 27 41.49 -2.55 -33.98
N HIS A 28 42.67 -3.12 -34.22
CA HIS A 28 42.79 -4.27 -35.10
C HIS A 28 41.75 -5.27 -34.63
N GLU A 29 40.74 -5.53 -35.45
CA GLU A 29 39.74 -6.54 -35.18
C GLU A 29 40.49 -7.85 -34.91
N PRO A 30 40.46 -8.38 -33.66
CA PRO A 30 41.24 -9.55 -33.35
C PRO A 30 40.74 -10.69 -34.24
N TYR A 31 41.64 -11.23 -35.05
CA TYR A 31 41.38 -12.39 -35.89
C TYR A 31 41.11 -13.57 -34.96
N TYR A 32 39.83 -13.84 -34.67
CA TYR A 32 39.43 -15.05 -33.96
C TYR A 32 39.43 -16.19 -34.97
N PRO A 33 40.32 -17.20 -34.84
CA PRO A 33 40.11 -18.43 -35.58
C PRO A 33 38.73 -18.96 -35.21
N THR A 34 37.89 -19.23 -36.21
CA THR A 34 36.63 -19.95 -36.02
C THR A 34 36.97 -21.37 -35.56
N ILE A 35 37.16 -21.55 -34.26
CA ILE A 35 37.20 -22.86 -33.63
C ILE A 35 35.79 -23.43 -33.87
N PRO A 36 35.64 -24.58 -34.55
CA PRO A 36 34.34 -25.23 -34.65
C PRO A 36 33.90 -25.54 -33.22
N ILE A 37 32.97 -24.74 -32.70
CA ILE A 37 32.37 -24.98 -31.40
C ILE A 37 31.72 -26.35 -31.52
N ASN A 38 32.26 -27.32 -30.79
CA ASN A 38 31.69 -28.65 -30.74
C ASN A 38 30.32 -28.51 -30.06
N ASN A 39 29.27 -28.41 -30.87
CA ASN A 39 27.88 -28.19 -30.42
C ASN A 39 27.45 -29.20 -29.35
N TYR A 40 28.08 -30.39 -29.34
CA TYR A 40 27.88 -31.39 -28.29
C TYR A 40 28.36 -30.92 -26.91
N GLN A 41 29.56 -30.31 -26.81
CA GLN A 41 30.08 -29.78 -25.55
C GLN A 41 29.27 -28.59 -25.05
N LEU A 42 28.84 -27.70 -25.96
CA LEU A 42 27.96 -26.60 -25.61
C LEU A 42 26.62 -27.11 -25.06
N MET A 43 26.00 -28.09 -25.73
CA MET A 43 24.74 -28.66 -25.32
C MET A 43 24.87 -29.43 -23.99
N GLN A 44 25.98 -30.14 -23.78
CA GLN A 44 26.30 -30.79 -22.50
C GLN A 44 26.47 -29.77 -21.37
N ASN A 45 27.14 -28.64 -21.61
CA ASN A 45 27.27 -27.57 -20.63
C ASN A 45 25.92 -26.94 -20.29
N LEU A 46 25.09 -26.66 -21.30
CA LEU A 46 23.73 -26.14 -21.09
C LEU A 46 22.87 -27.11 -20.29
N TYR A 47 22.94 -28.41 -20.58
CA TYR A 47 22.25 -29.43 -19.82
C TYR A 47 22.70 -29.45 -18.34
N CYS A 48 24.00 -29.41 -18.09
CA CYS A 48 24.55 -29.32 -16.73
C CYS A 48 24.07 -28.06 -16.00
N PHE A 49 24.04 -26.89 -16.67
CA PHE A 49 23.53 -25.66 -16.08
C PHE A 49 22.04 -25.75 -15.75
N CYS A 50 21.20 -26.29 -16.64
CA CYS A 50 19.77 -26.49 -16.39
C CYS A 50 19.53 -27.42 -15.19
N MET A 51 20.30 -28.50 -15.09
CA MET A 51 20.23 -29.42 -13.95
C MET A 51 20.62 -28.72 -12.64
N GLN A 52 21.71 -27.95 -12.63
CA GLN A 52 22.14 -27.19 -11.47
C GLN A 52 21.11 -26.14 -11.04
N GLN A 53 20.50 -25.42 -11.98
CA GLN A 53 19.44 -24.45 -11.69
C GLN A 53 18.20 -25.14 -11.08
N THR A 54 17.82 -26.31 -11.60
CA THR A 54 16.69 -27.08 -11.09
C THR A 54 16.93 -27.51 -9.64
N GLU A 55 18.13 -28.00 -9.33
CA GLU A 55 18.50 -28.37 -7.96
C GLU A 55 18.55 -27.16 -7.01
N MET A 56 19.02 -26.02 -7.50
CA MET A 56 18.99 -24.77 -6.72
C MET A 56 17.55 -24.33 -6.42
N MET A 57 16.64 -24.42 -7.40
CA MET A 57 15.22 -24.12 -7.19
C MET A 57 14.58 -25.06 -6.16
N LYS A 58 14.89 -26.35 -6.19
CA LYS A 58 14.40 -27.31 -5.18
C LYS A 58 14.88 -26.93 -3.77
N LYS A 59 16.15 -26.55 -3.62
CA LYS A 59 16.70 -26.08 -2.35
C LYS A 59 16.02 -24.81 -1.85
N LEU A 60 15.79 -23.84 -2.74
CA LEU A 60 15.04 -22.62 -2.41
C LEU A 60 13.62 -22.94 -1.96
N LEU A 61 12.93 -23.86 -2.64
CA LEU A 61 11.60 -24.30 -2.24
C LEU A 61 11.61 -24.94 -0.85
N GLY A 62 12.60 -25.79 -0.57
CA GLY A 62 12.80 -26.38 0.76
C GLY A 62 13.01 -25.32 1.84
N HIS A 63 13.88 -24.35 1.60
CA HIS A 63 14.08 -23.23 2.53
C HIS A 63 12.80 -22.41 2.73
N LEU A 64 12.01 -22.17 1.68
CA LEU A 64 10.72 -21.48 1.81
C LEU A 64 9.75 -22.28 2.68
N HIS A 65 9.68 -23.60 2.52
CA HIS A 65 8.87 -24.45 3.40
C HIS A 65 9.34 -24.36 4.85
N THR A 66 10.64 -24.44 5.12
CA THR A 66 11.18 -24.29 6.49
C THR A 66 10.90 -22.91 7.08
N ILE A 67 10.97 -21.84 6.28
CA ILE A 67 10.60 -20.48 6.72
C ILE A 67 9.12 -20.42 7.06
N ILE A 68 8.25 -21.01 6.24
CA ILE A 68 6.80 -21.06 6.51
C ILE A 68 6.52 -21.86 7.79
N GLU A 69 7.17 -23.01 7.98
CA GLU A 69 7.04 -23.84 9.18
C GLU A 69 7.53 -23.11 10.42
N THR A 70 8.71 -22.49 10.39
CA THR A 70 9.23 -21.70 11.52
C THR A 70 8.37 -20.48 11.84
N ILE A 71 7.76 -19.83 10.85
CA ILE A 71 6.75 -18.79 11.07
C ILE A 71 5.52 -19.38 11.76
N ASN A 72 4.99 -20.51 11.28
CA ASN A 72 3.83 -21.17 11.87
C ASN A 72 4.08 -21.69 13.30
N GLU A 73 5.29 -22.18 13.59
CA GLU A 73 5.71 -22.62 14.92
C GLU A 73 5.90 -21.44 15.89
N ASN A 74 6.43 -20.31 15.42
CA ASN A 74 6.51 -19.08 16.21
C ASN A 74 5.13 -18.47 16.48
N ILE A 75 4.22 -18.60 15.52
CA ILE A 75 2.81 -18.23 15.69
C ILE A 75 2.18 -19.14 16.76
N THR A 76 2.28 -20.47 16.63
CA THR A 76 1.65 -21.42 17.56
C THR A 76 2.25 -21.44 18.97
N SER A 77 3.56 -21.20 19.13
CA SER A 77 4.20 -21.06 20.44
C SER A 77 3.84 -19.75 21.17
N SER A 78 3.44 -18.71 20.44
CA SER A 78 2.90 -17.47 21.02
C SER A 78 1.43 -17.56 21.45
N TYR A 79 0.72 -18.65 21.16
CA TYR A 79 -0.72 -18.82 21.48
C TYR A 79 -1.02 -19.70 22.71
N GLN A 80 -0.04 -20.03 23.56
CA GLN A 80 -0.35 -20.62 24.88
C GLN A 80 -0.77 -19.56 25.92
N THR A 81 -1.74 -18.73 25.56
CA THR A 81 -2.69 -18.17 26.53
C THR A 81 -4.05 -18.31 25.90
N LYS A 82 -4.68 -19.46 26.17
CA LYS A 82 -6.06 -19.76 25.79
C LYS A 82 -6.98 -18.74 26.44
N MET A 83 -7.39 -17.73 25.68
CA MET A 83 -8.65 -17.03 25.89
C MET A 83 -9.66 -17.53 24.86
N PRO A 84 -10.92 -17.72 25.24
CA PRO A 84 -11.93 -18.27 24.35
C PRO A 84 -12.15 -17.30 23.20
N ILE A 85 -12.21 -17.85 21.99
CA ILE A 85 -12.64 -17.15 20.78
C ILE A 85 -14.08 -16.70 21.03
N GLN A 86 -14.26 -15.43 21.38
CA GLN A 86 -15.55 -14.76 21.29
C GLN A 86 -15.62 -14.09 19.90
N GLU A 87 -16.65 -14.46 19.14
CA GLU A 87 -16.94 -14.00 17.77
C GLU A 87 -17.26 -12.49 17.63
N ASN A 88 -17.03 -11.66 18.66
CA ASN A 88 -17.47 -10.27 18.73
C ASN A 88 -16.34 -9.23 18.87
N ASP A 89 -15.10 -9.56 18.50
CA ASP A 89 -13.95 -8.66 18.68
C ASP A 89 -13.91 -7.53 17.62
N ILE A 90 -14.96 -6.68 17.59
CA ILE A 90 -14.94 -5.38 16.92
C ILE A 90 -14.07 -4.47 17.80
N LYS A 91 -12.84 -4.19 17.36
CA LYS A 91 -11.92 -3.37 18.14
C LYS A 91 -12.20 -1.89 17.99
N SER A 92 -12.14 -1.19 19.12
CA SER A 92 -12.30 0.26 19.19
C SER A 92 -11.04 1.00 18.74
N ARG A 93 -11.21 2.27 18.37
CA ARG A 93 -10.18 3.27 18.04
C ARG A 93 -8.97 3.19 18.95
N GLN A 94 -9.23 2.95 20.24
CA GLN A 94 -8.20 2.96 21.26
C GLN A 94 -7.22 1.79 21.07
N SER A 95 -7.71 0.58 20.78
CA SER A 95 -6.84 -0.57 20.52
C SER A 95 -5.95 -0.38 19.30
N LEU A 96 -6.44 0.30 18.27
CA LEU A 96 -5.64 0.66 17.10
C LEU A 96 -4.58 1.70 17.46
N LEU A 97 -4.96 2.73 18.21
CA LEU A 97 -4.02 3.74 18.68
C LEU A 97 -2.93 3.12 19.55
N ASP A 98 -3.25 2.21 20.45
CA ASP A 98 -2.25 1.53 21.29
C ASP A 98 -1.30 0.65 20.44
N TYR A 99 -1.80 0.06 19.35
CA TYR A 99 -1.01 -0.75 18.43
C TYR A 99 -0.04 0.10 17.56
N ILE A 100 -0.55 1.17 16.95
CA ILE A 100 0.24 1.99 16.02
C ILE A 100 1.12 3.00 16.77
N SER A 101 0.57 3.56 17.84
CA SER A 101 1.20 4.59 18.63
C SER A 101 1.85 3.90 19.83
N LYS A 102 3.17 3.69 19.78
CA LYS A 102 3.99 3.48 21.00
C LYS A 102 4.11 4.78 21.81
N VAL A 103 3.06 5.60 21.76
CA VAL A 103 3.07 6.99 22.16
C VAL A 103 2.56 7.05 23.59
N PRO A 104 3.26 7.74 24.50
CA PRO A 104 2.78 7.97 25.86
C PRO A 104 1.38 8.59 25.85
N ILE A 105 0.58 8.26 26.86
CA ILE A 105 -0.83 8.67 27.02
C ILE A 105 -1.01 10.21 26.91
N GLU A 106 0.06 10.97 27.17
CA GLU A 106 0.10 12.43 27.12
C GLU A 106 0.71 12.92 25.78
N THR A 107 -0.12 12.95 24.73
CA THR A 107 0.25 13.66 23.50
C THR A 107 -0.03 15.15 23.65
N ALA A 108 0.96 15.99 23.31
CA ALA A 108 0.82 17.44 23.43
C ALA A 108 -0.10 18.03 22.36
N PHE A 109 -0.16 17.40 21.19
CA PHE A 109 -0.89 17.90 20.03
C PHE A 109 -1.80 16.83 19.42
N SER A 110 -2.89 17.27 18.79
CA SER A 110 -3.83 16.42 18.09
C SER A 110 -4.18 16.97 16.70
N LEU A 111 -4.66 16.09 15.84
CA LEU A 111 -5.13 16.44 14.50
C LEU A 111 -6.66 16.48 14.50
N GLU A 112 -7.22 17.61 14.10
CA GLU A 112 -8.66 17.81 13.92
C GLU A 112 -8.98 18.04 12.44
N LEU A 113 -10.17 17.61 12.03
CA LEU A 113 -10.62 17.74 10.66
C LEU A 113 -11.14 19.16 10.39
N ALA A 114 -10.62 19.81 9.35
CA ALA A 114 -11.00 21.18 8.99
C ALA A 114 -12.34 21.28 8.24
N SER A 115 -12.75 20.20 7.56
CA SER A 115 -13.93 20.14 6.69
C SER A 115 -14.50 18.73 6.68
N GLU A 116 -15.78 18.55 6.40
CA GLU A 116 -16.39 17.21 6.36
C GLU A 116 -15.56 16.15 5.61
N PHE A 117 -15.37 15.01 6.26
CA PHE A 117 -14.68 13.86 5.70
C PHE A 117 -15.71 12.98 4.99
N PRO A 118 -15.41 12.43 3.80
CA PRO A 118 -16.39 11.63 3.07
C PRO A 118 -16.77 10.39 3.87
N SER A 119 -18.03 10.32 4.31
CA SER A 119 -18.59 9.16 5.01
C SER A 119 -18.55 7.89 4.17
N ILE A 120 -18.71 8.03 2.85
CA ILE A 120 -18.56 6.94 1.87
C ILE A 120 -17.68 7.42 0.74
N SER A 121 -16.62 6.67 0.48
CA SER A 121 -15.77 6.84 -0.70
C SER A 121 -16.13 5.81 -1.79
N TYR A 122 -15.71 6.09 -3.02
CA TYR A 122 -15.93 5.18 -4.15
C TYR A 122 -14.60 4.74 -4.74
N LYS A 123 -14.50 3.45 -5.07
CA LYS A 123 -13.31 2.85 -5.67
C LYS A 123 -12.88 3.66 -6.89
N GLY A 124 -11.61 4.06 -6.91
CA GLY A 124 -11.01 4.81 -8.02
C GLY A 124 -11.40 6.30 -8.08
N ARG A 125 -12.28 6.79 -7.20
CA ARG A 125 -12.59 8.23 -7.13
C ARG A 125 -11.70 8.91 -6.10
N GLY A 126 -11.16 10.06 -6.49
CA GLY A 126 -10.33 10.89 -5.63
C GLY A 126 -11.18 11.74 -4.70
N PHE A 127 -10.77 11.85 -3.45
CA PHE A 127 -11.27 12.83 -2.49
C PHE A 127 -10.10 13.64 -1.92
N SER A 128 -10.41 14.76 -1.28
CA SER A 128 -9.42 15.62 -0.61
C SER A 128 -9.96 16.01 0.75
N PHE A 129 -9.09 16.17 1.73
CA PHE A 129 -9.44 16.60 3.07
C PHE A 129 -8.28 17.35 3.70
N GLN A 130 -8.59 18.15 4.70
CA GLN A 130 -7.63 18.99 5.41
C GLN A 130 -7.73 18.73 6.91
N LEU A 131 -6.57 18.71 7.56
CA LEU A 131 -6.44 18.60 9.01
C LEU A 131 -5.77 19.86 9.56
N TYR A 132 -6.21 20.29 10.73
CA TYR A 132 -5.55 21.31 11.56
C TYR A 132 -4.86 20.65 12.73
N LEU A 133 -3.74 21.25 13.13
CA LEU A 133 -3.03 20.86 14.35
C LEU A 133 -3.55 21.68 15.53
N HIS A 134 -3.95 21.00 16.59
CA HIS A 134 -4.46 21.57 17.82
C HIS A 134 -3.58 21.20 19.02
N ASP A 135 -3.51 22.09 20.01
CA ASP A 135 -2.92 21.81 21.31
C ASP A 135 -3.87 21.06 22.25
N GLY A 136 -3.38 20.74 23.46
CA GLY A 136 -4.19 20.12 24.51
C GLY A 136 -5.41 20.96 24.96
N ASN A 137 -5.47 22.26 24.60
CA ASN A 137 -6.60 23.15 24.86
C ASN A 137 -7.52 23.28 23.64
N ASN A 138 -7.35 22.42 22.63
CA ASN A 138 -8.05 22.45 21.36
C ASN A 138 -7.90 23.76 20.57
N LYS A 139 -6.83 24.53 20.81
CA LYS A 139 -6.50 25.73 20.05
C LYS A 139 -5.61 25.36 18.87
N ARG A 140 -5.90 25.94 17.71
CA ARG A 140 -5.07 25.75 16.53
C ARG A 140 -3.68 26.35 16.74
N ILE A 141 -2.65 25.58 16.41
CA ILE A 141 -1.25 25.97 16.58
C ILE A 141 -0.47 25.88 15.26
N MET A 142 0.74 26.42 15.31
CA MET A 142 1.77 26.27 14.28
C MET A 142 3.05 25.79 14.94
N LEU A 143 3.58 24.67 14.47
CA LEU A 143 4.87 24.13 14.89
C LEU A 143 6.01 24.97 14.31
N ASN A 144 7.13 24.97 15.02
CA ASN A 144 8.36 25.62 14.56
C ASN A 144 8.94 24.92 13.32
N GLU A 145 8.79 23.60 13.24
CA GLU A 145 9.27 22.77 12.15
C GLU A 145 8.10 22.04 11.46
N SER A 146 8.26 21.78 10.16
CA SER A 146 7.29 21.02 9.38
C SER A 146 7.41 19.53 9.68
N VAL A 147 6.27 18.87 9.92
CA VAL A 147 6.20 17.43 10.15
C VAL A 147 5.62 16.75 8.92
N LYS A 148 6.15 15.57 8.58
CA LYS A 148 5.60 14.72 7.52
C LYS A 148 4.43 13.90 8.05
N PHE A 149 3.34 13.86 7.32
CA PHE A 149 2.16 13.07 7.64
C PHE A 149 1.88 12.07 6.53
N LYS A 150 1.54 10.83 6.90
CA LYS A 150 1.28 9.72 5.96
C LYS A 150 -0.09 9.11 6.17
N ILE A 151 -0.79 8.83 5.06
CA ILE A 151 -2.03 8.07 5.06
C ILE A 151 -1.72 6.56 5.10
N CYS A 152 -2.38 5.85 6.01
CA CYS A 152 -2.36 4.40 6.14
C CYS A 152 -3.79 3.85 6.28
N LEU A 153 -4.03 2.65 5.77
CA LEU A 153 -5.28 1.91 5.99
C LEU A 153 -5.00 0.67 6.81
N TYR A 154 -5.81 0.40 7.83
CA TYR A 154 -5.68 -0.80 8.66
C TYR A 154 -6.95 -1.65 8.62
N THR A 155 -6.78 -2.97 8.69
CA THR A 155 -7.91 -3.90 8.84
C THR A 155 -8.56 -3.75 10.22
N ALA A 156 -9.84 -4.10 10.30
CA ALA A 156 -10.57 -4.19 11.57
C ALA A 156 -10.28 -5.48 12.36
N GLU A 157 -9.27 -6.26 11.93
CA GLU A 157 -8.91 -7.54 12.55
C GLU A 157 -8.02 -7.34 13.78
N ASN A 158 -7.83 -8.41 14.56
CA ASN A 158 -6.95 -8.43 15.72
C ASN A 158 -5.78 -9.40 15.49
N PRO A 159 -4.52 -8.93 15.40
CA PRO A 159 -4.09 -7.52 15.45
C PRO A 159 -4.45 -6.74 14.16
N PRO A 160 -4.62 -5.40 14.23
CA PRO A 160 -4.86 -4.59 13.04
C PRO A 160 -3.69 -4.68 12.05
N GLN A 161 -3.98 -5.01 10.80
CA GLN A 161 -2.96 -5.19 9.77
C GLN A 161 -2.93 -4.00 8.82
N LEU A 162 -1.73 -3.51 8.51
CA LEU A 162 -1.54 -2.46 7.51
C LEU A 162 -1.86 -3.00 6.11
N ILE A 163 -2.84 -2.39 5.45
CA ILE A 163 -3.21 -2.70 4.08
C ILE A 163 -2.31 -1.87 3.16
N SER A 164 -1.43 -2.52 2.41
CA SER A 164 -0.48 -1.86 1.50
C SER A 164 -0.85 -2.09 0.02
N ILE A 165 -1.33 -3.28 -0.30
CA ILE A 165 -1.69 -3.72 -1.64
C ILE A 165 -3.14 -4.22 -1.68
N ASN A 166 -3.77 -4.12 -2.84
CA ASN A 166 -5.08 -4.69 -3.12
C ASN A 166 -4.95 -6.14 -3.63
N THR A 167 -6.08 -6.80 -3.89
CA THR A 167 -6.11 -8.18 -4.40
C THR A 167 -5.42 -8.38 -5.75
N ASN A 168 -5.19 -7.28 -6.49
CA ASN A 168 -4.54 -7.31 -7.80
C ASN A 168 -3.03 -6.98 -7.71
N GLY A 169 -2.48 -6.84 -6.50
CA GLY A 169 -1.08 -6.48 -6.28
C GLY A 169 -0.75 -5.00 -6.50
N GLU A 170 -1.75 -4.14 -6.71
CA GLU A 170 -1.54 -2.69 -6.82
C GLU A 170 -1.64 -2.01 -5.45
N LYS A 171 -1.02 -0.82 -5.29
CA LYS A 171 -1.15 -0.02 -4.07
C LYS A 171 -2.62 0.25 -3.71
N ILE A 172 -2.98 0.03 -2.45
CA ILE A 172 -4.36 0.19 -1.97
C ILE A 172 -4.82 1.65 -1.97
N VAL A 173 -3.92 2.59 -1.68
CA VAL A 173 -4.15 4.04 -1.79
C VAL A 173 -3.20 4.63 -2.82
N LYS A 174 -3.71 5.53 -3.67
CA LYS A 174 -2.98 6.32 -4.67
C LYS A 174 -3.23 7.82 -4.44
N GLY A 175 -2.39 8.67 -5.02
CA GLY A 175 -2.51 10.13 -4.90
C GLY A 175 -1.47 10.73 -3.98
N ASN A 176 -1.82 11.85 -3.31
CA ASN A 176 -0.93 12.51 -2.37
C ASN A 176 -1.04 11.82 -1.00
N LEU A 177 -0.15 10.85 -0.73
CA LEU A 177 -0.20 10.01 0.48
C LEU A 177 0.68 10.53 1.61
N GLU A 178 1.67 11.36 1.29
CA GLU A 178 2.63 11.91 2.22
C GLU A 178 2.69 13.43 2.03
N VAL A 179 2.40 14.18 3.08
CA VAL A 179 2.29 15.65 3.04
C VAL A 179 3.06 16.23 4.21
N GLU A 180 3.80 17.31 3.96
CA GLU A 180 4.45 18.06 5.02
C GLU A 180 3.57 19.24 5.45
N GLY A 181 3.50 19.50 6.76
CA GLY A 181 2.80 20.65 7.29
C GLY A 181 3.23 20.98 8.72
N ASN A 182 3.12 22.26 9.09
CA ASN A 182 3.43 22.75 10.44
C ASN A 182 2.18 23.29 11.18
N SER A 183 1.07 23.56 10.49
CA SER A 183 -0.21 23.96 11.10
C SER A 183 -1.40 23.33 10.39
N ILE A 184 -1.31 23.25 9.06
CA ILE A 184 -2.33 22.70 8.18
C ILE A 184 -1.72 21.53 7.41
N VAL A 185 -2.43 20.40 7.37
CA VAL A 185 -2.06 19.24 6.56
C VAL A 185 -3.14 19.03 5.50
N ASN A 186 -2.78 19.13 4.21
CA ASN A 186 -3.75 19.09 3.12
C ASN A 186 -3.49 17.90 2.18
N PHE A 187 -4.36 16.90 2.25
CA PHE A 187 -4.30 15.73 1.38
C PHE A 187 -5.22 15.94 0.17
N LYS A 188 -4.61 15.97 -1.02
CA LYS A 188 -5.32 16.19 -2.29
C LYS A 188 -5.32 14.92 -3.14
N LYS A 189 -6.45 14.65 -3.81
CA LYS A 189 -6.60 13.55 -4.77
C LYS A 189 -6.25 12.18 -4.19
N VAL A 190 -6.65 11.91 -2.95
CA VAL A 190 -6.52 10.59 -2.30
C VAL A 190 -7.52 9.63 -2.95
N ILE A 191 -7.02 8.51 -3.49
CA ILE A 191 -7.82 7.52 -4.21
C ILE A 191 -7.61 6.17 -3.56
N VAL A 192 -8.70 5.49 -3.17
CA VAL A 192 -8.66 4.11 -2.69
C VAL A 192 -9.03 3.18 -3.84
N THR A 193 -8.20 2.16 -4.07
CA THR A 193 -8.25 1.33 -5.28
C THR A 193 -9.06 0.05 -5.08
N ASP A 194 -9.43 -0.29 -3.85
CA ASP A 194 -10.28 -1.44 -3.56
C ASP A 194 -11.53 -1.06 -2.76
N VAL A 195 -12.49 -1.97 -2.74
CA VAL A 195 -13.74 -1.83 -1.99
C VAL A 195 -13.60 -2.42 -0.60
N THR A 196 -14.24 -1.79 0.38
CA THR A 196 -14.09 -2.24 1.78
C THR A 196 -14.92 -3.49 2.10
N SER A 197 -15.90 -3.84 1.26
CA SER A 197 -16.73 -5.04 1.40
C SER A 197 -15.95 -6.36 1.37
N ARG A 198 -14.66 -6.33 1.02
CA ARG A 198 -13.77 -7.50 1.02
C ARG A 198 -13.08 -7.71 2.37
N PHE A 199 -13.04 -6.69 3.21
CA PHE A 199 -12.49 -6.79 4.56
C PHE A 199 -13.59 -7.18 5.53
N ARG A 200 -13.17 -7.76 6.66
CA ARG A 200 -14.07 -8.07 7.78
C ARG A 200 -14.85 -6.81 8.18
N ASN A 201 -16.14 -6.96 8.45
CA ASN A 201 -17.09 -5.89 8.77
C ASN A 201 -17.38 -4.88 7.63
N GLY A 202 -16.78 -5.04 6.45
CA GLY A 202 -17.05 -4.17 5.30
C GLY A 202 -16.51 -2.74 5.43
N SER A 203 -15.66 -2.48 6.43
CA SER A 203 -15.01 -1.19 6.71
C SER A 203 -13.53 -1.40 7.02
N VAL A 204 -12.77 -0.30 7.00
CA VAL A 204 -11.34 -0.26 7.38
C VAL A 204 -11.07 0.98 8.22
N PHE A 205 -10.01 0.95 9.01
CA PHE A 205 -9.53 2.16 9.68
C PHE A 205 -8.75 3.02 8.68
N PHE A 206 -9.15 4.28 8.53
CA PHE A 206 -8.37 5.29 7.82
C PHE A 206 -7.55 6.07 8.84
N VAL A 207 -6.22 6.08 8.69
CA VAL A 207 -5.31 6.67 9.66
C VAL A 207 -4.37 7.67 8.99
N VAL A 208 -4.20 8.84 9.58
CA VAL A 208 -3.12 9.78 9.25
C VAL A 208 -2.09 9.75 10.38
N LEU A 209 -0.88 9.31 10.04
CA LEU A 209 0.23 9.15 10.97
C LEU A 209 1.26 10.27 10.81
N PRO A 210 1.66 10.93 11.91
CA PRO A 210 2.84 11.79 11.91
C PRO A 210 4.11 10.92 11.84
N GLN A 211 5.02 11.21 10.92
CA GLN A 211 6.31 10.53 10.81
C GLN A 211 7.30 11.21 11.76
N ASN A 212 7.98 10.40 12.58
CA ASN A 212 9.03 10.85 13.51
C ASN A 212 8.58 11.93 14.52
N ALA A 213 7.27 12.09 14.74
CA ALA A 213 6.70 13.04 15.68
C ALA A 213 5.70 12.35 16.61
N SER A 214 6.23 11.59 17.57
CA SER A 214 5.44 10.83 18.55
C SER A 214 4.60 11.71 19.49
N PHE A 215 4.90 13.00 19.58
CA PHE A 215 4.18 13.98 20.40
C PHE A 215 2.85 14.45 19.77
N ILE A 216 2.56 14.05 18.53
CA ILE A 216 1.31 14.34 17.81
C ILE A 216 0.44 13.07 17.77
N LYS A 217 -0.81 13.18 18.23
CA LYS A 217 -1.78 12.08 18.17
C LYS A 217 -2.21 11.81 16.71
N PRO A 218 -2.17 10.55 16.24
CA PRO A 218 -2.71 10.18 14.94
C PRO A 218 -4.20 10.51 14.77
N PHE A 219 -4.58 10.88 13.55
CA PHE A 219 -5.99 11.02 13.18
C PHE A 219 -6.51 9.65 12.71
N VAL A 220 -7.64 9.21 13.26
CA VAL A 220 -8.25 7.90 12.96
C VAL A 220 -9.72 8.09 12.60
N VAL A 221 -10.17 7.42 11.54
CA VAL A 221 -11.59 7.21 11.17
C VAL A 221 -11.84 5.71 11.15
N GLU A 222 -12.79 5.23 11.97
CA GLU A 222 -12.98 3.80 12.21
C GLU A 222 -13.81 3.10 11.12
N ASP A 223 -14.93 3.69 10.75
CA ASP A 223 -15.87 3.09 9.81
C ASP A 223 -15.72 3.65 8.41
N PHE A 224 -14.48 3.69 7.90
CA PHE A 224 -14.25 4.17 6.56
C PHE A 224 -14.70 3.13 5.52
N VAL A 225 -15.71 3.48 4.73
CA VAL A 225 -16.33 2.59 3.75
C VAL A 225 -16.03 3.03 2.32
N VAL A 226 -15.55 2.10 1.49
CA VAL A 226 -15.33 2.30 0.06
C VAL A 226 -16.23 1.38 -0.76
N LYS A 227 -17.15 1.96 -1.53
CA LYS A 227 -18.08 1.24 -2.40
C LYS A 227 -17.58 1.16 -3.84
N ALA A 228 -18.03 0.14 -4.59
CA ALA A 228 -17.64 -0.04 -5.98
C ALA A 228 -18.17 1.09 -6.90
N ARG A 229 -19.43 1.50 -6.71
CA ARG A 229 -20.14 2.45 -7.57
C ARG A 229 -21.05 3.34 -6.72
N LYS A 230 -21.22 4.60 -7.13
CA LYS A 230 -22.28 5.47 -6.60
C LYS A 230 -23.61 4.92 -7.12
N PRO A 231 -24.60 4.65 -6.24
CA PRO A 231 -25.93 4.32 -6.74
C PRO A 231 -26.40 5.49 -7.60
N SER A 232 -26.88 5.21 -8.81
CA SER A 232 -27.50 6.22 -9.65
C SER A 232 -28.69 6.79 -8.88
N GLU A 233 -28.71 8.11 -8.68
CA GLU A 233 -29.86 8.82 -8.15
C GLU A 233 -30.97 8.72 -9.21
N GLY A 234 -31.80 7.67 -9.09
CA GLY A 234 -32.86 7.36 -10.05
C GLY A 234 -32.91 5.87 -10.40
N THR A 235 -33.94 5.18 -9.88
CA THR A 235 -34.38 3.80 -10.23
C THR A 235 -33.48 2.66 -9.68
N LEU A 236 -33.96 1.59 -9.03
CA LEU A 236 -35.26 0.91 -8.99
C LEU A 236 -35.55 0.39 -7.57
N LYS A 237 -36.71 0.73 -7.01
CA LYS A 237 -37.28 -0.02 -5.88
C LYS A 237 -37.62 -1.42 -6.39
N LYS A 238 -36.97 -2.44 -5.85
CA LYS A 238 -37.31 -3.86 -6.09
C LYS A 238 -38.81 -4.03 -5.78
N LYS A 239 -39.65 -4.25 -6.81
CA LYS A 239 -41.06 -4.61 -6.61
C LYS A 239 -41.07 -5.87 -5.74
N ARG A 240 -41.54 -5.75 -4.50
CA ARG A 240 -41.94 -6.92 -3.71
C ARG A 240 -43.09 -7.56 -4.47
N LYS A 241 -42.97 -8.85 -4.75
CA LYS A 241 -44.06 -9.67 -5.27
C LYS A 241 -45.10 -9.71 -4.14
N ILE A 242 -46.23 -9.02 -4.33
CA ILE A 242 -47.40 -9.19 -3.47
C ILE A 242 -47.87 -10.61 -3.74
N ILE A 243 -47.96 -11.41 -2.68
CA ILE A 243 -48.64 -12.69 -2.72
C ILE A 243 -50.12 -12.32 -2.74
N GLU A 244 -50.78 -12.56 -3.87
CA GLU A 244 -52.24 -12.58 -3.95
C GLU A 244 -52.71 -13.68 -3.01
N ILE A 245 -53.36 -13.29 -1.92
CA ILE A 245 -54.16 -14.20 -1.10
C ILE A 245 -55.53 -14.15 -1.77
N ASP A 246 -55.91 -15.26 -2.38
CA ASP A 246 -57.25 -15.45 -2.94
C ASP A 246 -58.28 -15.32 -1.80
N GLU A 247 -59.07 -14.26 -1.84
CA GLU A 247 -60.32 -14.14 -1.08
C GLU A 247 -61.40 -14.91 -1.83
N GLU A 248 -61.53 -16.20 -1.56
CA GLU A 248 -62.77 -16.94 -1.80
C GLU A 248 -62.98 -17.95 -0.67
N SER A 249 -64.24 -18.04 -0.22
CA SER A 249 -64.80 -18.93 0.81
C SER A 249 -64.67 -18.37 2.26
N ILE A 250 -65.71 -18.10 3.05
CA ILE A 250 -67.15 -18.44 3.04
C ILE A 250 -67.87 -17.40 3.92
N GLU A 251 -68.85 -16.68 3.37
CA GLU A 251 -70.02 -16.20 4.13
C GLU A 251 -70.91 -17.41 4.39
N GLU A 252 -71.30 -17.63 5.65
CA GLU A 252 -72.53 -18.32 6.12
C GLU A 252 -72.25 -18.92 7.51
N ILE A 253 -72.61 -18.20 8.58
CA ILE A 253 -73.57 -18.70 9.57
C ILE A 253 -74.34 -17.48 10.10
N GLU A 254 -75.61 -17.40 9.69
CA GLU A 254 -76.64 -16.52 10.20
C GLU A 254 -76.98 -16.81 11.68
N ASN A 255 -77.46 -15.75 12.34
CA ASN A 255 -78.18 -15.72 13.60
C ASN A 255 -79.12 -16.91 13.88
N ILE A 256 -78.99 -17.52 15.08
CA ILE A 256 -80.07 -17.77 16.07
C ILE A 256 -79.45 -17.66 17.47
#